data_AF-A0A6N0HZK5-F1
#
_entry.id   AF-A0A6N0HZK5-F1
#
_cell.length_a   1.000
_cell.length_b   1.000
_cell.length_c   1.000
_cell.angle_alpha   90.00
_cell.angle_beta   90.00
_cell.angle_gamma   90.00
#
_symmetry.space_group_name_H-M   'P 1'
#
loop_
_entity.id
_entity.type
_entity.pdbx_description
1 polymer ?
#
loop_
_entity_poly.entity_id
_entity_poly.type
_entity_poly.pdbx_seq_one_letter_code
_entity_poly.pdbx_strand_id
1 'polypeptide(L)'
;MKNRTLLFLLATILINPHNVVAASKGSLAQCQSVQDQINYYTNLRRAGGSARTMESWKRSRQKQKDRFTKHNCKQWRNKLK
;
A
#
# COMPACT_ATOMS: atom_id res chain seq x y z
N MET A 1 34.97 -57.52 8.66
CA MET A 1 35.82 -56.55 7.93
C MET A 1 34.93 -55.61 7.12
N LYS A 2 35.22 -54.29 7.15
CA LYS A 2 34.72 -53.19 6.27
C LYS A 2 33.20 -52.97 6.27
N ASN A 3 32.59 -52.01 6.98
CA ASN A 3 32.88 -50.59 7.27
C ASN A 3 32.64 -49.63 6.08
N ARG A 4 31.80 -48.61 6.34
CA ARG A 4 31.59 -47.30 5.65
C ARG A 4 30.53 -47.34 4.52
N THR A 5 29.57 -46.40 4.43
CA THR A 5 29.81 -44.99 4.10
C THR A 5 28.50 -44.15 4.21
N LEU A 6 28.59 -43.00 4.91
CA LEU A 6 27.82 -41.72 4.85
C LEU A 6 26.28 -41.72 4.78
N LEU A 7 25.49 -41.19 5.73
CA LEU A 7 25.41 -39.84 6.34
C LEU A 7 25.12 -38.68 5.35
N PHE A 8 24.01 -37.98 5.65
CA PHE A 8 23.52 -36.66 5.20
C PHE A 8 22.78 -36.53 3.86
N LEU A 9 21.51 -36.13 3.92
CA LEU A 9 21.17 -34.73 3.60
C LEU A 9 19.81 -34.33 4.18
N LEU A 10 19.92 -33.43 5.15
CA LEU A 10 18.90 -32.66 5.83
C LEU A 10 18.04 -31.94 4.77
N ALA A 11 16.75 -32.26 4.67
CA ALA A 11 15.79 -31.45 3.94
C ALA A 11 15.51 -30.19 4.76
N THR A 12 16.32 -29.15 4.57
CA THR A 12 16.08 -27.83 5.13
C THR A 12 14.83 -27.24 4.49
N ILE A 13 13.75 -27.26 5.26
CA ILE A 13 12.52 -26.52 4.98
C ILE A 13 12.92 -25.04 4.88
N LEU A 14 12.90 -24.51 3.65
CA LEU A 14 12.98 -23.08 3.36
C LEU A 14 11.74 -22.41 3.95
N ILE A 15 11.79 -22.07 5.23
CA ILE A 15 10.87 -21.10 5.82
C ILE A 15 11.26 -19.77 5.21
N ASN A 16 10.65 -19.41 4.09
CA ASN A 16 10.70 -18.04 3.57
C ASN A 16 10.08 -17.14 4.66
N PRO A 17 10.86 -16.28 5.35
CA PRO A 17 10.23 -15.20 6.07
C PRO A 17 9.63 -14.30 4.99
N HIS A 18 8.33 -14.47 4.73
CA HIS A 18 7.57 -13.46 4.03
C HIS A 18 7.83 -12.18 4.83
N ASN A 19 8.67 -11.30 4.28
CA ASN A 19 8.88 -9.96 4.77
C ASN A 19 7.53 -9.27 4.63
N VAL A 20 6.67 -9.46 5.64
CA VAL A 20 5.46 -8.68 5.81
C VAL A 20 5.99 -7.29 6.09
N VAL A 21 6.25 -6.53 5.03
CA VAL A 21 6.59 -5.12 5.12
C VAL A 21 5.40 -4.50 5.82
N ALA A 22 5.52 -4.36 7.14
CA ALA A 22 4.50 -3.75 7.97
C ALA A 22 4.36 -2.32 7.45
N ALA A 23 3.31 -2.08 6.66
CA ALA A 23 3.00 -0.78 6.10
C ALA A 23 3.06 0.23 7.24
N SER A 24 4.00 1.19 7.15
CA SER A 24 4.22 2.14 8.22
C SER A 24 2.92 2.91 8.45
N LYS A 25 2.38 2.80 9.65
CA LYS A 25 1.11 3.43 10.02
C LYS A 25 1.31 4.93 9.94
N GLY A 26 0.65 5.58 8.97
CA GLY A 26 0.66 7.04 8.88
C GLY A 26 -0.01 7.65 10.09
N SER A 27 0.40 8.87 10.47
CA SER A 27 -0.29 9.63 11.50
C SER A 27 -1.70 10.04 11.04
N LEU A 28 -2.59 10.36 11.98
CA LEU A 28 -3.93 10.87 11.64
C LEU A 28 -3.85 12.10 10.72
N ALA A 29 -2.96 13.05 11.03
CA ALA A 29 -2.76 14.26 10.23
C ALA A 29 -2.29 13.94 8.81
N GLN A 30 -1.34 13.00 8.66
CA GLN A 30 -0.88 12.56 7.35
C GLN A 30 -2.02 11.93 6.54
N CYS A 31 -2.82 11.07 7.18
CA CYS A 31 -3.94 10.43 6.53
C CYS A 31 -5.07 11.40 6.17
N GLN A 32 -5.31 12.42 6.99
CA GLN A 32 -6.25 13.50 6.68
C GLN A 32 -5.80 14.26 5.44
N SER A 33 -4.52 14.66 5.38
CA SER A 33 -3.98 15.35 4.19
C SER A 33 -4.13 14.53 2.90
N VAL A 34 -3.86 13.22 2.96
CA VAL A 34 -4.07 12.34 1.80
C VAL A 34 -5.55 12.23 1.43
N GLN A 35 -6.45 12.11 2.41
CA GLN A 35 -7.90 12.09 2.19
C GLN A 35 -8.40 13.37 1.55
N ASP A 36 -7.93 14.53 2.02
CA ASP A 36 -8.29 15.84 1.48
C ASP A 36 -7.89 15.97 0.01
N GLN A 37 -6.71 15.45 -0.37
CA GLN A 37 -6.27 15.43 -1.76
C GLN A 37 -7.13 14.49 -2.62
N ILE A 38 -7.55 13.34 -2.09
CA ILE A 38 -8.51 12.46 -2.79
C ILE A 38 -9.83 13.18 -3.01
N ASN A 39 -10.33 13.89 -1.98
CA ASN A 39 -11.58 14.65 -2.04
C ASN A 39 -11.47 15.81 -3.05
N TYR A 40 -10.36 16.55 -3.04
CA TYR A 40 -10.05 17.61 -3.99
C TYR A 40 -10.16 17.14 -5.45
N TYR A 41 -9.42 16.09 -5.84
CA TYR A 41 -9.50 15.57 -7.21
C TYR A 41 -10.85 14.92 -7.54
N THR A 42 -11.58 14.42 -6.53
CA THR A 42 -12.95 13.93 -6.70
C THR A 42 -13.88 15.09 -7.05
N ASN A 43 -13.77 16.21 -6.35
CA ASN A 43 -14.59 17.40 -6.57
C ASN A 43 -14.29 18.05 -7.92
N LEU A 44 -13.02 18.15 -8.32
CA LEU A 44 -12.66 18.63 -9.66
C LEU A 44 -13.28 17.77 -10.76
N ARG A 45 -13.20 16.43 -10.63
CA ARG A 45 -13.82 15.52 -11.61
C ARG A 45 -15.34 15.64 -11.66
N ARG A 46 -16.00 15.91 -10.53
CA ARG A 46 -17.44 16.16 -10.46
C ARG A 46 -17.83 17.48 -11.10
N ALA A 47 -17.01 18.52 -10.94
CA ALA A 47 -17.21 19.82 -11.59
C ALA A 47 -17.03 19.74 -13.11
N GLY A 48 -16.33 18.72 -13.61
CA GLY A 48 -16.11 18.50 -15.03
C GLY A 48 -14.94 19.32 -15.57
N GLY A 49 -14.61 19.09 -16.84
CA GLY A 49 -13.51 19.73 -17.53
C GLY A 49 -13.19 19.01 -18.84
N SER A 50 -12.13 19.42 -19.52
CA SER A 50 -11.69 18.71 -20.73
C SER A 50 -11.36 17.24 -20.44
N ALA A 51 -11.51 16.37 -21.43
CA ALA A 51 -11.16 14.94 -21.30
C ALA A 51 -9.71 14.75 -20.79
N ARG A 52 -8.77 15.54 -21.32
CA ARG A 52 -7.36 15.53 -20.89
C ARG A 52 -7.22 15.89 -19.41
N THR A 53 -7.90 16.94 -18.98
CA THR A 53 -7.89 17.40 -17.58
C THR A 53 -8.49 16.35 -16.64
N MET A 54 -9.63 15.77 -17.02
CA MET A 54 -10.29 14.73 -16.22
C MET A 54 -9.41 13.48 -16.05
N GLU A 55 -8.71 13.06 -17.11
CA GLU A 55 -7.77 11.93 -17.06
C GLU A 55 -6.56 12.24 -16.17
N SER A 56 -6.02 13.47 -16.23
CA SER A 56 -4.96 13.92 -15.31
C SER A 56 -5.42 13.84 -13.84
N TRP A 57 -6.60 14.35 -13.52
CA TRP A 57 -7.16 14.27 -12.16
C TRP A 57 -7.42 12.84 -11.70
N LYS A 58 -7.83 11.94 -12.61
CA LYS A 58 -7.98 10.50 -12.32
C LYS A 58 -6.68 9.90 -11.82
N ARG A 59 -5.58 10.15 -12.55
CA ARG A 59 -4.23 9.65 -12.22
C ARG A 59 -3.74 10.23 -10.89
N SER A 60 -3.90 11.53 -10.69
CA SER A 60 -3.52 12.20 -9.44
C SER A 60 -4.32 11.64 -8.25
N ARG A 61 -5.64 11.45 -8.40
CA ARG A 61 -6.46 10.80 -7.37
C ARG A 61 -5.99 9.38 -7.07
N GLN A 62 -5.66 8.60 -8.09
CA GLN A 62 -5.17 7.24 -7.90
C GLN A 62 -3.85 7.22 -7.11
N LYS A 63 -2.90 8.10 -7.44
CA LYS A 63 -1.64 8.25 -6.69
C LYS A 63 -1.89 8.54 -5.20
N GLN A 64 -2.90 9.34 -4.87
CA GLN A 64 -3.26 9.61 -3.48
C GLN A 64 -3.94 8.41 -2.80
N LYS A 65 -4.76 7.65 -3.51
CA LYS A 65 -5.31 6.38 -2.99
C LYS A 65 -4.21 5.35 -2.70
N ASP A 66 -3.20 5.29 -3.55
CA ASP A 66 -2.06 4.39 -3.34
C ASP A 66 -1.28 4.81 -2.10
N ARG A 67 -1.07 6.12 -1.89
CA ARG A 67 -0.50 6.66 -0.64
C ARG A 67 -1.36 6.36 0.58
N PHE A 68 -2.68 6.51 0.48
CA PHE A 68 -3.62 6.20 1.55
C PHE A 68 -3.49 4.73 1.98
N THR A 69 -3.35 3.84 1.01
CA THR A 69 -3.15 2.41 1.23
C THR A 69 -1.76 2.12 1.81
N LYS A 70 -0.71 2.74 1.26
CA LYS A 70 0.68 2.61 1.71
C LYS A 70 0.86 2.99 3.18
N HIS A 71 0.15 4.01 3.65
CA HIS A 71 0.17 4.46 5.05
C HIS A 71 -0.86 3.76 5.94
N ASN A 72 -1.54 2.74 5.42
CA ASN A 72 -2.62 2.01 6.09
C ASN A 72 -3.67 2.96 6.70
N CYS A 73 -4.03 4.04 6.02
CA CYS A 73 -4.92 5.07 6.56
C CYS A 73 -6.35 4.58 6.84
N LYS A 74 -6.71 3.37 6.37
CA LYS A 74 -7.97 2.68 6.71
C LYS A 74 -8.17 2.54 8.22
N GLN A 75 -7.10 2.43 9.00
CA GLN A 75 -7.17 2.35 10.47
C GLN A 75 -7.74 3.63 11.12
N TRP A 76 -7.64 4.77 10.43
CA TRP A 76 -8.15 6.06 10.88
C TRP A 76 -9.54 6.38 10.33
N ARG A 77 -10.22 5.46 9.62
CA ARG A 77 -11.47 5.72 8.89
C ARG A 77 -12.55 6.43 9.72
N ASN A 78 -12.66 6.12 11.01
CA ASN A 78 -13.66 6.72 11.91
C ASN A 78 -13.29 8.14 12.38
N LYS A 79 -12.05 8.59 12.14
CA LYS A 79 -11.52 9.91 12.54
C LYS A 79 -11.29 10.84 11.34
N LEU A 80 -11.27 10.30 10.13
CA LEU A 80 -11.12 11.09 8.91
C LEU A 80 -12.41 11.83 8.59
N LYS A 81 -12.27 13.07 8.13
CA LYS A 81 -13.38 13.93 7.67
C LYS A 81 -13.42 14.02 6.15
#